data_AF-A0A6N8IH39-F1
#
_entry.id   AF-A0A6N8IH39-F1
#
_cell.length_a   1.000
_cell.length_b   1.000
_cell.length_c   1.000
_cell.angle_alpha   90.00
_cell.angle_beta   90.00
_cell.angle_gamma   90.00
#
_symmetry.space_group_name_H-M   'P 1'
#
loop_
_entity.id
_entity.type
_entity.pdbx_description
1 polymer ?
#
loop_
_entity_poly.entity_id
_entity_poly.type
_entity_poly.pdbx_seq_one_letter_code
_entity_poly.pdbx_strand_id
1 'polypeptide(L)' 'MRALVRTNDAQQDGIRTLLRNELVRLHRDLVEAQGWCTLEDKEYAERTYIAYHELGGNGTGTVLYEDIMALPIKDNG' A
#
# COMPACT_ATOMS: atom_id res chain seq x y z
N MET A 1 19.99 -22.53 -14.70
CA MET A 1 19.53 -21.82 -13.48
C MET A 1 19.11 -20.35 -13.69
N ARG A 2 19.63 -19.60 -14.68
CA ARG A 2 19.33 -18.15 -14.84
C ARG A 2 17.89 -17.77 -15.24
N ALA A 3 17.16 -18.64 -15.94
CA ALA A 3 15.81 -18.32 -16.43
C ALA A 3 14.73 -18.38 -15.33
N LEU A 4 14.85 -19.34 -14.40
CA LEU A 4 13.91 -19.51 -13.27
C LEU A 4 13.94 -18.35 -12.28
N VAL A 5 15.12 -17.76 -12.04
CA VAL A 5 15.29 -16.60 -11.15
C VAL A 5 14.59 -15.37 -11.75
N ARG A 6 14.79 -15.10 -13.05
CA ARG A 6 14.20 -13.92 -13.73
C ARG A 6 12.68 -13.91 -13.77
N THR A 7 12.03 -15.06 -13.90
CA THR A 7 10.56 -15.13 -13.92
C THR A 7 9.97 -14.79 -12.55
N ASN A 8 10.64 -15.19 -11.48
CA ASN A 8 10.25 -14.84 -10.11
C ASN A 8 10.36 -13.31 -9.91
N ASP A 9 11.47 -12.72 -10.36
CA ASP A 9 11.71 -11.28 -10.26
C ASP A 9 10.61 -10.47 -11.00
N ALA A 10 10.24 -10.85 -12.23
CA ALA A 10 9.20 -10.16 -12.99
C ALA A 10 7.80 -10.28 -12.35
N GLN A 11 7.49 -11.43 -11.73
CA GLN A 11 6.25 -11.62 -10.99
C GLN A 11 6.23 -10.75 -9.73
N GLN A 12 7.33 -10.72 -8.96
CA GLN A 12 7.47 -9.88 -7.78
C GLN A 12 7.35 -8.39 -8.14
N ASP A 13 7.97 -7.95 -9.22
CA ASP A 13 7.87 -6.57 -9.72
C ASP A 13 6.44 -6.21 -10.12
N GLY A 14 5.72 -7.11 -10.77
CA GLY A 14 4.31 -6.95 -11.11
C GLY A 14 3.44 -6.79 -9.86
N ILE A 15 3.59 -7.70 -8.89
CA ILE A 15 2.84 -7.64 -7.61
C ILE A 15 3.17 -6.36 -6.85
N ARG A 16 4.45 -5.99 -6.75
CA ARG A 16 4.87 -4.73 -6.11
C ARG A 16 4.23 -3.50 -6.77
N THR A 17 4.12 -3.49 -8.10
CA THR A 17 3.47 -2.41 -8.84
C THR A 17 1.97 -2.33 -8.52
N LEU A 18 1.29 -3.47 -8.43
CA LEU A 18 -0.13 -3.52 -8.08
C LEU A 18 -0.38 -3.05 -6.65
N LEU A 19 0.42 -3.51 -5.68
CA LEU A 19 0.30 -3.09 -4.29
C LEU A 19 0.58 -1.60 -4.11
N ARG A 20 1.55 -1.05 -4.85
CA ARG A 20 1.79 0.40 -4.88
C ARG A 20 0.58 1.15 -5.42
N ASN A 21 -0.02 0.68 -6.51
CA ASN A 21 -1.21 1.31 -7.07
C ASN A 21 -2.38 1.30 -6.08
N GLU A 22 -2.49 0.25 -5.27
CA GLU A 22 -3.50 0.19 -4.21
C GLU A 22 -3.25 1.22 -3.11
N LEU A 23 -1.99 1.41 -2.68
CA LEU A 23 -1.65 2.51 -1.75
C LEU A 23 -1.97 3.89 -2.33
N VAL A 24 -1.73 4.11 -3.63
CA VAL A 24 -2.10 5.36 -4.32
C VAL A 24 -3.61 5.55 -4.32
N ARG A 25 -4.38 4.48 -4.57
CA ARG A 25 -5.84 4.53 -4.54
C ARG A 25 -6.36 4.86 -3.14
N LEU A 26 -5.88 4.16 -2.12
CA LEU A 26 -6.26 4.41 -0.72
C LEU A 26 -5.92 5.84 -0.31
N HIS A 27 -4.76 6.35 -0.69
CA HIS A 27 -4.36 7.73 -0.40
C HIS A 27 -5.32 8.73 -1.04
N ARG A 28 -5.61 8.59 -2.33
CA ARG A 28 -6.57 9.45 -3.02
C ARG A 28 -7.96 9.42 -2.37
N ASP A 29 -8.46 8.23 -2.05
CA ASP A 29 -9.82 8.07 -1.54
C ASP A 29 -9.94 8.54 -0.09
N LEU A 30 -9.02 8.12 0.78
CA LEU A 30 -9.08 8.38 2.22
C LEU A 30 -8.46 9.73 2.61
N VAL A 31 -7.31 10.09 2.04
CA VAL A 31 -6.56 11.29 2.40
C VAL A 31 -7.07 12.49 1.60
N GLU A 32 -7.08 12.42 0.27
CA GLU A 32 -7.42 13.57 -0.56
C GLU A 32 -8.93 13.85 -0.60
N ALA A 33 -9.77 12.81 -0.67
CA ALA A 33 -11.22 12.98 -0.82
C ALA A 33 -11.99 12.96 0.50
N GLN A 34 -11.69 12.03 1.42
CA GLN A 34 -12.48 11.81 2.63
C GLN A 34 -11.96 12.57 3.87
N GLY A 35 -10.64 12.63 4.07
CA GLY A 35 -9.98 13.28 5.21
C GLY A 35 -10.12 12.56 6.56
N TRP A 36 -10.62 11.33 6.57
CA TRP A 36 -10.72 10.45 7.74
C TRP A 36 -10.80 8.99 7.27
N CYS A 37 -10.61 8.03 8.16
CA CYS A 37 -10.72 6.61 7.83
C CYS A 37 -11.32 5.79 8.99
N THR A 38 -11.72 4.56 8.71
CA THR A 38 -12.08 3.58 9.74
C THR A 38 -10.83 2.86 10.26
N LEU A 39 -10.97 2.07 11.33
CA LEU A 39 -9.89 1.19 11.78
C LEU A 39 -9.57 0.13 10.73
N GLU A 40 -10.59 -0.43 10.09
CA GLU A 40 -10.44 -1.44 9.03
C GLU A 40 -9.65 -0.90 7.82
N ASP A 41 -9.89 0.35 7.42
CA ASP A 41 -9.12 1.00 6.36
C ASP A 41 -7.62 1.08 6.71
N LYS A 42 -7.28 1.37 7.97
CA LYS A 42 -5.89 1.42 8.42
C LYS A 42 -5.24 0.04 8.44
N GLU A 43 -5.96 -0.98 8.93
CA GLU A 43 -5.48 -2.37 8.91
C GLU A 43 -5.26 -2.88 7.48
N TYR A 44 -6.16 -2.52 6.56
CA TYR A 44 -6.02 -2.85 5.15
C TYR A 44 -4.82 -2.14 4.50
N ALA A 45 -4.64 -0.84 4.77
CA ALA A 45 -3.49 -0.06 4.30
C ALA A 45 -2.17 -0.61 4.84
N GLU A 46 -2.10 -0.97 6.13
CA GLU A 46 -0.92 -1.56 6.76
C GLU A 46 -0.53 -2.89 6.13
N ARG A 47 -1.49 -3.81 5.97
CA ARG A 47 -1.24 -5.11 5.32
C ARG A 47 -0.75 -4.93 3.88
N THR A 48 -1.32 -3.98 3.16
CA THR A 48 -0.91 -3.66 1.78
C THR A 48 0.51 -3.10 1.75
N TYR A 49 0.84 -2.20 2.68
CA TYR A 49 2.16 -1.61 2.80
C TYR A 49 3.23 -2.63 3.19
N ILE A 50 2.98 -3.50 4.17
CA ILE A 50 3.93 -4.54 4.59
C ILE A 50 4.26 -5.44 3.40
N ALA A 51 3.24 -5.97 2.69
CA ALA A 51 3.46 -6.82 1.53
C ALA A 51 4.23 -6.11 0.40
N TYR A 52 3.93 -4.82 0.18
CA TYR A 52 4.66 -3.99 -0.78
C TYR A 52 6.13 -3.81 -0.38
N HIS A 53 6.38 -3.53 0.90
CA HIS A 53 7.72 -3.24 1.43
C HIS A 53 8.61 -4.49 1.39
N GLU A 54 8.07 -5.65 1.76
CA GLU A 54 8.78 -6.94 1.72
C GLU A 54 9.23 -7.34 0.31
N LEU A 55 8.53 -6.89 -0.74
CA LEU A 55 8.91 -7.10 -2.14
C LEU A 55 9.96 -6.09 -2.65
N GLY A 56 10.63 -5.36 -1.75
CA GLY A 56 11.60 -4.34 -2.10
C GLY A 56 10.96 -3.02 -2.53
N GLY A 57 9.87 -2.63 -1.86
CA GLY A 57 9.22 -1.32 -2.03
C GLY A 57 10.20 -0.16 -1.84
N ASN A 58 9.97 0.95 -2.55
CA ASN A 58 10.76 2.17 -2.46
C ASN A 58 10.02 3.27 -1.67
N GLY A 59 10.76 4.26 -1.15
CA GLY A 59 10.26 5.22 -0.15
C GLY A 59 9.01 6.03 -0.51
N THR A 60 8.59 6.08 -1.78
CA THR A 60 7.33 6.75 -2.15
C THR A 60 6.09 6.02 -1.65
N GLY A 61 6.11 4.68 -1.57
CA GLY A 61 4.98 3.92 -1.02
C GLY A 61 4.82 4.12 0.49
N THR A 62 5.93 4.35 1.19
CA THR A 62 5.95 4.66 2.63
C THR A 62 5.26 5.98 2.94
N VAL A 63 5.51 7.04 2.15
CA VAL A 63 4.85 8.34 2.36
C VAL A 63 3.32 8.22 2.22
N LEU A 64 2.84 7.49 1.19
CA LEU A 64 1.40 7.29 1.00
C LEU A 64 0.77 6.56 2.19
N TYR A 65 1.46 5.53 2.69
CA TYR A 65 1.02 4.79 3.87
C TYR A 65 1.02 5.67 5.13
N GLU A 66 2.08 6.44 5.38
CA GLU A 66 2.18 7.34 6.53
C GLU A 66 1.05 8.38 6.54
N ASP A 67 0.74 8.97 5.38
CA ASP A 67 -0.37 9.91 5.22
C ASP A 67 -1.72 9.26 5.58
N ILE A 68 -1.99 8.04 5.12
CA ILE A 68 -3.20 7.28 5.48
C ILE A 68 -3.24 7.02 6.98
N MET A 69 -2.12 6.63 7.60
CA MET A 69 -2.04 6.35 9.02
C MET A 69 -2.18 7.60 9.90
N ALA A 70 -1.87 8.78 9.36
CA ALA A 70 -2.05 10.06 10.05
C ALA A 70 -3.52 10.53 10.10
N LEU A 71 -4.41 9.93 9.30
CA LEU A 71 -5.82 10.33 9.28
C LEU A 71 -6.52 10.07 10.62
N PRO A 72 -7.46 10.94 11.02
CA PRO A 72 -8.31 10.67 12.18
C PRO A 72 -9.19 9.45 11.92
N ILE A 73 -9.36 8.64 12.96
CA ILE A 73 -10.29 7.50 12.93
C ILE A 73 -11.68 8.02 13.27
N LYS A 74 -12.67 7.64 12.47
CA LYS A 74 -14.08 7.86 12.78
C LYS A 74 -14.79 6.51 12.80
N ASP A 75 -15.41 6.19 13.93
CA ASP A 75 -16.31 5.04 13.99
C ASP A 75 -17.56 5.33 13.16
N ASN A 76 -17.84 4.42 12.22
CA ASN A 76 -19.18 4.30 11.66
C ASN A 76 -19.99 3.55 12.72
N GLY A 77 -20.57 4.31 13.65
CA GLY A 77 -21.38 3.77 14.76
C GLY A 77 -22.52 2.87 14.31
#